data_AF-A0A9P9P8Z6-F1
#
_entry.id   AF-A0A9P9P8Z6-F1
#
_cell.length_a   1.000
_cell.length_b   1.000
_cell.length_c   1.000
_cell.angle_alpha   90.00
_cell.angle_beta   90.00
_cell.angle_gamma   90.00
#
_symmetry.space_group_name_H-M   'P 1'
#
loop_
_entity.id
_entity.type
_entity.pdbx_description
1 polymer ?
#
loop_
_entity_poly.entity_id
_entity_poly.type
_entity_poly.pdbx_seq_one_letter_code
_entity_poly.pdbx_strand_id
1 'polypeptide(L)'
;MFRRIENTLEPDPSFAADLNALGLSFFINKVGQIRMIEAPEEPYIFRSTNNDRVNEVRQEAMRVCQREEAEKRLTALGVTRFYLPSFSTKKPIGPHIPILTSPPEILKTRKRVIVLINDSFQDLGILAYGQLQRELGINGGSVVNFVKEIIKRSGTDDAAAKYNDIFEDGQGVESDNDIPALVVLNTGQLLYSHKYNQAMTLRSWSAMARKSVVHDMIQIHDDENRVEGHRNPKDHIKSVFDNILCNPDRVASNAEIYIVAIENGTENMLDLLTDNFEKYGSRITGMALIHSLVDASQIKNVDLRAFLHQRARQWKCSDFDFNPLHCTDLPEHYSKNVKDDTHQGVTSTAKATKHICWTEEISKPSGQSQVTNTLQSLALTVKTQGKEIPASALADTSTEWPTGQAVICPTYAGGNAVVGECIFTSPTVQRAILSFFEEIAQDPEHFRNPNIKIHTETPQPTLDNPLLLSADEAAENCSIPAPETTSEQVELAEAREKLSEMRIALGACPANVQVLEKGREKLVRRIEHQEAEIEDLEKKMLASGGLKAGEAQDKRENWKPQKEGPKVEFAGAMVDSELLKAAGLFDTAKLALDKLGGGKLDVESG
;
A
#
# COMPACT_ATOMS: atom_id res chain seq x y z
N MET A 1 38.51 0.17 -31.65
CA MET A 1 37.40 -0.23 -30.77
C MET A 1 37.40 -1.75 -30.70
N PHE A 2 37.77 -2.34 -29.56
CA PHE A 2 37.81 -3.79 -29.40
C PHE A 2 36.36 -4.31 -29.25
N ARG A 3 35.93 -5.21 -30.13
CA ARG A 3 34.65 -5.93 -29.98
C ARG A 3 34.94 -7.27 -29.31
N ARG A 4 34.25 -7.56 -28.21
CA ARG A 4 34.26 -8.90 -27.61
C ARG A 4 33.58 -9.87 -28.57
N ILE A 5 34.07 -11.10 -28.63
CA ILE A 5 33.47 -12.14 -29.47
C ILE A 5 32.21 -12.63 -28.76
N GLU A 6 31.07 -12.67 -29.46
CA GLU A 6 29.74 -12.89 -28.85
C GLU A 6 29.65 -14.19 -28.04
N ASN A 7 30.30 -15.25 -28.52
CA ASN A 7 30.36 -16.56 -27.85
C ASN A 7 31.28 -16.61 -26.62
N THR A 8 32.02 -15.55 -26.32
CA THR A 8 32.85 -15.43 -25.10
C THR A 8 32.16 -14.65 -23.98
N LEU A 9 30.95 -14.15 -24.24
CA LEU A 9 30.17 -13.40 -23.26
C LEU A 9 29.43 -14.36 -22.34
N GLU A 10 29.32 -13.98 -21.06
CA GLU A 10 28.54 -14.74 -20.09
C GLU A 10 27.06 -14.81 -20.50
N PRO A 11 26.45 -16.00 -20.47
CA PRO A 11 25.04 -16.18 -20.84
C PRO A 11 24.13 -15.36 -19.92
N ASP A 12 22.96 -14.98 -20.43
CA ASP A 12 21.96 -14.28 -19.62
C ASP A 12 21.41 -15.24 -18.54
N PRO A 13 21.28 -14.81 -17.28
CA PRO A 13 20.69 -15.64 -16.23
C PRO A 13 19.23 -16.01 -16.56
N SER A 14 18.79 -17.16 -16.07
CA SER A 14 17.41 -17.63 -16.22
C SER A 14 16.91 -18.18 -14.89
N PHE A 15 15.70 -17.80 -14.51
CA PHE A 15 15.04 -18.22 -13.28
C PHE A 15 13.64 -18.72 -13.63
N ALA A 16 13.27 -19.90 -13.14
CA ALA A 16 11.91 -20.41 -13.28
C ALA A 16 10.95 -19.58 -12.43
N ALA A 17 9.76 -19.25 -12.95
CA ALA A 17 8.72 -18.56 -12.21
C ALA A 17 7.95 -19.53 -11.29
N ASP A 18 8.63 -20.09 -10.29
CA ASP A 18 8.06 -21.01 -9.31
C ASP A 18 8.68 -20.70 -7.93
N LEU A 19 7.85 -20.38 -6.94
CA LEU A 19 8.33 -20.01 -5.60
C LEU A 19 9.27 -21.06 -4.99
N ASN A 20 9.01 -22.35 -5.20
CA ASN A 20 9.83 -23.45 -4.66
C ASN A 20 11.08 -23.71 -5.51
N ALA A 21 10.98 -23.59 -6.83
CA ALA A 21 12.04 -23.93 -7.79
C ALA A 21 12.91 -22.75 -8.23
N LEU A 22 12.54 -21.51 -7.86
CA LEU A 22 13.46 -20.39 -7.82
C LEU A 22 14.68 -20.82 -7.00
N GLY A 23 15.90 -20.45 -7.42
CA GLY A 23 17.18 -20.81 -6.75
C GLY A 23 17.36 -20.22 -5.34
N LEU A 24 16.26 -20.04 -4.62
CA LEU A 24 16.02 -19.23 -3.44
C LEU A 24 14.97 -19.85 -2.51
N SER A 25 14.23 -20.87 -2.98
CA SER A 25 13.31 -21.67 -2.18
C SER A 25 12.40 -20.80 -1.28
N PHE A 26 11.27 -20.31 -1.79
CA PHE A 26 10.28 -19.50 -1.06
C PHE A 26 8.95 -20.23 -0.84
N PHE A 27 8.19 -19.78 0.15
CA PHE A 27 6.82 -20.21 0.38
C PHE A 27 5.95 -19.03 0.82
N ILE A 28 4.63 -19.21 0.78
CA ILE A 28 3.65 -18.28 1.35
C ILE A 28 3.22 -18.79 2.72
N ASN A 29 3.40 -17.98 3.76
CA ASN A 29 3.03 -18.35 5.13
C ASN A 29 1.51 -18.20 5.38
N LYS A 30 1.04 -18.56 6.58
CA LYS A 30 -0.40 -18.52 6.92
C LYS A 30 -1.03 -17.13 6.87
N VAL A 31 -0.22 -16.08 6.89
CA VAL A 31 -0.70 -14.68 6.82
C VAL A 31 -0.54 -14.08 5.43
N GLY A 32 -0.17 -14.88 4.42
CA GLY A 32 -0.07 -14.44 3.03
C GLY A 32 1.23 -13.71 2.67
N GLN A 33 2.27 -13.80 3.50
CA GLN A 33 3.59 -13.21 3.22
C GLN A 33 4.50 -14.21 2.53
N ILE A 34 5.34 -13.72 1.61
CA ILE A 34 6.37 -14.52 0.95
C ILE A 34 7.63 -14.54 1.82
N ARG A 35 8.08 -15.75 2.18
CA ARG A 35 9.22 -15.99 3.08
C ARG A 35 10.15 -17.07 2.54
N MET A 36 11.41 -17.02 2.95
CA MET A 36 12.40 -18.04 2.55
C MET A 36 12.14 -19.37 3.26
N ILE A 37 12.27 -20.48 2.56
CA ILE A 37 12.13 -21.84 3.09
C ILE A 37 13.22 -22.12 4.13
N GLU A 38 14.46 -21.69 3.88
CA GLU A 38 15.58 -21.92 4.81
C GLU A 38 15.63 -20.95 6.00
N ALA A 39 14.95 -19.81 5.89
CA ALA A 39 14.87 -18.76 6.90
C ALA A 39 13.46 -18.13 6.87
N PRO A 40 12.44 -18.79 7.48
CA PRO A 40 11.03 -18.38 7.43
C PRO A 40 10.71 -16.96 7.92
N GLU A 41 11.62 -16.34 8.65
CA GLU A 41 11.58 -14.96 9.14
C GLU A 41 12.04 -13.94 8.09
N GLU A 42 12.85 -14.36 7.10
CA GLU A 42 13.46 -13.46 6.14
C GLU A 42 12.56 -13.22 4.91
N PRO A 43 12.36 -11.97 4.48
CA PRO A 43 11.58 -11.63 3.28
C PRO A 43 12.39 -11.79 1.99
N TYR A 44 11.76 -11.51 0.84
CA TYR A 44 12.50 -11.41 -0.42
C TYR A 44 13.46 -10.22 -0.42
N ILE A 45 14.74 -10.48 -0.77
CA ILE A 45 15.77 -9.45 -0.95
C ILE A 45 16.06 -9.29 -2.45
N PHE A 46 15.89 -8.07 -2.96
CA PHE A 46 16.15 -7.73 -4.36
C PHE A 46 17.64 -7.77 -4.70
N ARG A 47 18.48 -7.05 -3.93
CA ARG A 47 19.93 -6.97 -4.15
C ARG A 47 20.66 -8.15 -3.55
N SER A 48 20.44 -9.32 -4.15
CA SER A 48 21.07 -10.56 -3.71
C SER A 48 22.47 -10.79 -4.26
N THR A 49 22.81 -10.12 -5.36
CA THR A 49 24.11 -10.18 -6.01
C THR A 49 24.56 -8.77 -6.36
N ASN A 50 25.85 -8.60 -6.69
CA ASN A 50 26.38 -7.33 -7.21
C ASN A 50 26.09 -7.13 -8.71
N ASN A 51 25.32 -8.03 -9.34
CA ASN A 51 24.98 -7.96 -10.75
C ASN A 51 23.50 -7.55 -10.91
N ASP A 52 23.29 -6.32 -11.37
CA ASP A 52 21.95 -5.75 -11.54
C ASP A 52 21.08 -6.59 -12.48
N ARG A 53 21.66 -7.10 -13.57
CA ARG A 53 20.93 -7.93 -14.53
C ARG A 53 20.43 -9.24 -13.89
N VAL A 54 21.26 -9.88 -13.06
CA VAL A 54 20.84 -11.08 -12.32
C VAL A 54 19.70 -10.76 -11.35
N ASN A 55 19.81 -9.64 -10.63
CA ASN A 55 18.78 -9.21 -9.68
C ASN A 55 17.46 -8.86 -10.41
N GLU A 56 17.53 -8.22 -11.58
CA GLU A 56 16.37 -7.88 -12.42
C GLU A 56 15.62 -9.12 -12.91
N VAL A 57 16.32 -10.09 -13.53
CA VAL A 57 15.67 -11.31 -14.06
C VAL A 57 15.09 -12.14 -12.91
N ARG A 58 15.80 -12.24 -11.79
CA ARG A 58 15.32 -12.87 -10.55
C ARG A 58 14.06 -12.17 -10.01
N GLN A 59 14.05 -10.82 -10.02
CA GLN A 59 12.89 -10.05 -9.59
C GLN A 59 11.68 -10.32 -10.48
N GLU A 60 11.85 -10.34 -11.80
CA GLU A 60 10.73 -10.62 -12.71
C GLU A 60 10.16 -12.03 -12.46
N ALA A 61 11.00 -13.05 -12.29
CA ALA A 61 10.52 -14.40 -11.99
C ALA A 61 9.70 -14.44 -10.67
N MET A 62 10.14 -13.72 -9.64
CA MET A 62 9.38 -13.54 -8.40
C MET A 62 8.06 -12.78 -8.63
N ARG A 63 8.07 -11.73 -9.45
CA ARG A 63 6.88 -10.93 -9.75
C ARG A 63 5.83 -11.73 -10.54
N VAL A 64 6.24 -12.64 -11.41
CA VAL A 64 5.31 -13.58 -12.08
C VAL A 64 4.53 -14.37 -11.05
N CYS A 65 5.22 -15.03 -10.10
CA CYS A 65 4.55 -15.78 -9.03
C CYS A 65 3.61 -14.90 -8.19
N GLN A 66 4.02 -13.66 -7.90
CA GLN A 66 3.22 -12.71 -7.12
C GLN A 66 1.94 -12.30 -7.86
N ARG A 67 2.02 -12.04 -9.18
CA ARG A 67 0.86 -11.69 -9.99
C ARG A 67 -0.13 -12.85 -10.11
N GLU A 68 0.38 -14.07 -10.33
CA GLU A 68 -0.46 -15.27 -10.42
C GLU A 68 -1.19 -15.55 -9.11
N GLU A 69 -0.50 -15.44 -7.97
CA GLU A 69 -1.12 -15.67 -6.67
C GLU A 69 -2.11 -14.55 -6.29
N ALA A 70 -1.81 -13.28 -6.59
CA ALA A 70 -2.76 -12.19 -6.40
C ALA A 70 -4.03 -12.38 -7.27
N GLU A 71 -3.86 -12.75 -8.54
CA GLU A 71 -4.98 -13.04 -9.44
C GLU A 71 -5.83 -14.22 -8.97
N LYS A 72 -5.20 -15.29 -8.46
CA LYS A 72 -5.89 -16.44 -7.89
C LYS A 72 -6.79 -16.03 -6.71
N ARG A 73 -6.28 -15.17 -5.82
CA ARG A 73 -7.04 -14.64 -4.67
C ARG A 73 -8.17 -13.72 -5.11
N LEU A 74 -7.93 -12.85 -6.09
CA LEU A 74 -8.97 -11.99 -6.67
C LEU A 74 -10.07 -12.83 -7.34
N THR A 75 -9.70 -13.90 -8.04
CA THR A 75 -10.64 -14.84 -8.66
C THR A 75 -11.53 -15.50 -7.61
N ALA A 76 -10.97 -15.88 -6.46
CA ALA A 76 -11.75 -16.40 -5.34
C ALA A 76 -12.72 -15.37 -4.74
N LEU A 77 -12.49 -14.07 -4.95
CA LEU A 77 -13.39 -12.97 -4.58
C LEU A 77 -14.33 -12.54 -5.72
N GLY A 78 -14.37 -13.30 -6.82
CA GLY A 78 -15.22 -13.02 -7.97
C GLY A 78 -14.67 -11.99 -8.95
N VAL A 79 -13.43 -11.53 -8.79
CA VAL A 79 -12.79 -10.57 -9.69
C VAL A 79 -11.82 -11.31 -10.60
N THR A 80 -12.10 -11.34 -11.90
CA THR A 80 -11.38 -12.20 -12.86
C THR A 80 -10.76 -11.41 -14.00
N ARG A 81 -9.78 -12.01 -14.68
CA ARG A 81 -9.10 -11.38 -15.82
C ARG A 81 -9.97 -11.40 -17.09
N PHE A 82 -10.13 -10.23 -17.69
CA PHE A 82 -10.74 -10.04 -19.01
C PHE A 82 -9.71 -9.43 -19.97
N TYR A 83 -9.78 -9.80 -21.25
CA TYR A 83 -8.86 -9.35 -22.28
C TYR A 83 -9.55 -8.37 -23.22
N LEU A 84 -8.93 -7.21 -23.43
CA LEU A 84 -9.33 -6.19 -24.40
C LEU A 84 -8.58 -6.39 -25.71
N PRO A 85 -9.19 -6.06 -26.87
CA PRO A 85 -10.47 -5.32 -27.02
C PRO A 85 -11.73 -6.20 -26.98
N SER A 86 -11.63 -7.53 -27.00
CA SER A 86 -12.80 -8.43 -27.12
C SER A 86 -13.67 -8.49 -25.87
N PHE A 87 -13.17 -8.02 -24.72
CA PHE A 87 -13.80 -8.11 -23.40
C PHE A 87 -14.26 -9.55 -23.10
N SER A 88 -13.29 -10.47 -23.09
CA SER A 88 -13.51 -11.91 -22.86
C SER A 88 -12.55 -12.45 -21.82
N THR A 89 -12.96 -13.49 -21.08
CA THR A 89 -12.07 -14.25 -20.17
C THR A 89 -11.11 -15.16 -20.93
N LYS A 90 -11.39 -15.48 -22.20
CA LYS A 90 -10.51 -16.31 -23.02
C LYS A 90 -9.37 -15.45 -23.58
N LYS A 91 -8.14 -15.81 -23.23
CA LYS A 91 -6.94 -15.16 -23.75
C LYS A 91 -6.88 -15.28 -25.29
N PRO A 92 -6.85 -14.17 -26.04
CA PRO A 92 -6.76 -14.22 -27.49
C PRO A 92 -5.34 -14.56 -27.95
N ILE A 93 -5.23 -14.95 -29.23
CA ILE A 93 -3.96 -15.08 -29.93
C ILE A 93 -3.74 -13.76 -30.67
N GLY A 94 -2.71 -13.01 -30.29
CA GLY A 94 -2.41 -11.68 -30.85
C GLY A 94 -2.63 -10.54 -29.86
N PRO A 95 -2.45 -9.28 -30.29
CA PRO A 95 -2.41 -8.10 -29.42
C PRO A 95 -3.62 -7.97 -28.50
N HIS A 96 -3.37 -7.91 -27.18
CA HIS A 96 -4.41 -7.75 -26.17
C HIS A 96 -3.86 -7.14 -24.88
N ILE A 97 -4.74 -6.51 -24.10
CA ILE A 97 -4.43 -5.97 -22.77
C ILE A 97 -5.39 -6.59 -21.74
N PRO A 98 -4.89 -7.18 -20.64
CA PRO A 98 -5.75 -7.68 -19.58
C PRO A 98 -6.23 -6.53 -18.68
N ILE A 99 -7.46 -6.64 -18.17
CA ILE A 99 -8.01 -5.89 -17.04
C ILE A 99 -8.58 -6.90 -16.03
N LEU A 100 -8.84 -6.47 -14.79
CA LEU A 100 -9.55 -7.31 -13.82
C LEU A 100 -10.95 -6.74 -13.63
N THR A 101 -11.97 -7.60 -13.60
CA THR A 101 -13.34 -7.15 -13.40
C THR A 101 -14.21 -8.24 -12.81
N SER A 102 -15.27 -7.82 -12.14
CA SER A 102 -16.42 -8.69 -11.82
C SER A 102 -17.09 -9.18 -13.12
N PRO A 103 -17.84 -10.30 -13.08
CA PRO A 103 -18.52 -10.84 -14.25
C PRO A 103 -19.44 -9.82 -14.93
N PRO A 104 -19.61 -9.86 -16.26
CA PRO A 104 -20.46 -8.92 -17.00
C PRO A 104 -21.90 -8.85 -16.50
N GLU A 105 -22.46 -9.98 -16.04
CA GLU A 105 -23.81 -10.01 -15.46
C GLU A 105 -23.89 -9.16 -14.19
N ILE A 106 -22.85 -9.18 -13.35
CA ILE A 106 -22.75 -8.38 -12.13
C ILE A 106 -22.57 -6.89 -12.49
N LEU A 107 -21.69 -6.56 -13.42
CA LEU A 107 -21.52 -5.18 -13.88
C LEU A 107 -22.81 -4.56 -14.42
N LYS A 108 -23.68 -5.39 -15.01
CA LYS A 108 -24.94 -4.96 -15.59
C LYS A 108 -26.06 -4.80 -14.57
N THR A 109 -26.04 -5.53 -13.46
CA THR A 109 -27.10 -5.50 -12.45
C THR A 109 -26.78 -4.62 -11.25
N ARG A 110 -25.50 -4.47 -10.88
CA ARG A 110 -25.11 -3.69 -9.69
C ARG A 110 -25.36 -2.20 -9.87
N LYS A 111 -25.90 -1.58 -8.82
CA LYS A 111 -26.16 -0.15 -8.77
C LYS A 111 -24.89 0.68 -8.71
N ARG A 112 -23.84 0.17 -8.05
CA ARG A 112 -22.59 0.89 -7.82
C ARG A 112 -21.42 0.11 -8.41
N VAL A 113 -20.61 0.78 -9.21
CA VAL A 113 -19.41 0.21 -9.83
C VAL A 113 -18.20 1.03 -9.37
N ILE A 114 -17.25 0.37 -8.72
CA ILE A 114 -15.96 0.99 -8.40
C ILE A 114 -14.99 0.72 -9.55
N VAL A 115 -14.29 1.75 -9.98
CA VAL A 115 -13.26 1.69 -11.02
C VAL A 115 -11.94 2.09 -10.39
N LEU A 116 -11.00 1.15 -10.34
CA LEU A 116 -9.65 1.37 -9.84
C LEU A 116 -8.69 1.56 -11.02
N ILE A 117 -8.09 2.73 -11.10
CA ILE A 117 -7.08 3.10 -12.09
C ILE A 117 -5.72 2.98 -11.43
N ASN A 118 -5.01 1.89 -11.73
CA ASN A 118 -3.67 1.63 -11.20
C ASN A 118 -2.69 2.75 -11.60
N ASP A 119 -1.59 2.82 -10.87
CA ASP A 119 -0.41 3.53 -11.34
C ASP A 119 0.21 2.83 -12.58
N SER A 120 0.72 3.64 -13.49
CA SER A 120 1.36 3.23 -14.75
C SER A 120 2.70 2.50 -14.57
N PHE A 121 3.27 2.46 -13.36
CA PHE A 121 4.49 1.67 -13.10
C PHE A 121 4.20 0.33 -12.42
N GLN A 122 2.97 0.10 -11.98
CA GLN A 122 2.56 -1.13 -11.31
C GLN A 122 1.94 -2.13 -12.29
N ASP A 123 2.08 -3.41 -11.96
CA ASP A 123 1.40 -4.48 -12.70
C ASP A 123 -0.09 -4.52 -12.33
N LEU A 124 -0.92 -5.08 -13.21
CA LEU A 124 -2.37 -5.19 -13.03
C LEU A 124 -2.74 -5.83 -11.68
N GLY A 125 -3.50 -5.10 -10.86
CA GLY A 125 -3.99 -5.57 -9.56
C GLY A 125 -2.95 -5.51 -8.43
N ILE A 126 -1.72 -5.12 -8.71
CA ILE A 126 -0.68 -4.86 -7.71
C ILE A 126 -0.70 -3.38 -7.35
N LEU A 127 -0.61 -3.07 -6.05
CA LEU A 127 -0.59 -1.69 -5.54
C LEU A 127 0.84 -1.23 -5.28
N ALA A 128 1.61 -2.03 -4.55
CA ALA A 128 3.02 -1.75 -4.29
C ALA A 128 3.81 -3.03 -4.04
N TYR A 129 4.78 -3.33 -4.90
CA TYR A 129 5.65 -4.50 -4.74
C TYR A 129 6.45 -4.49 -3.44
N GLY A 130 6.89 -3.31 -2.97
CA GLY A 130 7.64 -3.18 -1.73
C GLY A 130 6.84 -3.62 -0.52
N GLN A 131 5.56 -3.27 -0.46
CA GLN A 131 4.64 -3.70 0.61
C GLN A 131 4.25 -5.17 0.46
N LEU A 132 4.00 -5.60 -0.78
CA LEU A 132 3.65 -6.99 -1.10
C LEU A 132 4.71 -8.00 -0.64
N GLN A 133 5.99 -7.63 -0.78
CA GLN A 133 7.14 -8.47 -0.45
C GLN A 133 7.53 -8.45 1.03
N ARG A 134 6.90 -7.58 1.84
CA ARG A 134 7.26 -7.34 3.25
C ARG A 134 6.12 -7.79 4.18
N GLU A 135 5.60 -6.88 5.00
CA GLU A 135 4.65 -7.17 6.07
C GLU A 135 3.22 -7.34 5.59
N LEU A 136 2.79 -6.51 4.63
CA LEU A 136 1.42 -6.54 4.14
C LEU A 136 1.10 -7.81 3.32
N GLY A 137 2.13 -8.50 2.83
CA GLY A 137 1.98 -9.72 2.05
C GLY A 137 1.18 -9.51 0.76
N ILE A 138 0.76 -10.62 0.16
CA ILE A 138 0.05 -10.61 -1.12
C ILE A 138 -1.29 -9.89 -1.00
N ASN A 139 -2.00 -10.04 0.11
CA ASN A 139 -3.31 -9.42 0.29
C ASN A 139 -3.24 -7.90 0.42
N GLY A 140 -2.33 -7.37 1.24
CA GLY A 140 -2.24 -5.93 1.49
C GLY A 140 -1.43 -5.15 0.46
N GLY A 141 -0.49 -5.80 -0.24
CA GLY A 141 0.24 -5.19 -1.35
C GLY A 141 -0.48 -5.23 -2.71
N SER A 142 -1.67 -5.80 -2.78
CA SER A 142 -2.51 -5.91 -3.98
C SER A 142 -3.93 -5.41 -3.72
N VAL A 143 -4.76 -5.39 -4.76
CA VAL A 143 -6.17 -4.96 -4.65
C VAL A 143 -7.02 -5.92 -3.80
N VAL A 144 -6.51 -7.11 -3.44
CA VAL A 144 -7.26 -8.14 -2.68
C VAL A 144 -7.89 -7.60 -1.41
N ASN A 145 -7.13 -6.93 -0.54
CA ASN A 145 -7.68 -6.39 0.71
C ASN A 145 -8.75 -5.32 0.48
N PHE A 146 -8.62 -4.54 -0.59
CA PHE A 146 -9.63 -3.56 -0.94
C PHE A 146 -10.95 -4.23 -1.35
N VAL A 147 -10.90 -5.32 -2.14
CA VAL A 147 -12.09 -6.11 -2.48
C VAL A 147 -12.72 -6.72 -1.23
N LYS A 148 -11.91 -7.29 -0.34
CA LYS A 148 -12.37 -7.85 0.95
C LYS A 148 -13.06 -6.81 1.83
N GLU A 149 -12.53 -5.58 1.86
CA GLU A 149 -13.16 -4.48 2.60
C GLU A 149 -14.52 -4.09 1.99
N ILE A 150 -14.64 -4.03 0.66
CA ILE A 150 -15.94 -3.79 -0.01
C ILE A 150 -16.95 -4.89 0.33
N ILE A 151 -16.53 -6.15 0.29
CA ILE A 151 -17.39 -7.30 0.64
C ILE A 151 -17.83 -7.22 2.10
N LYS A 152 -16.90 -6.99 3.04
CA LYS A 152 -17.23 -6.84 4.47
C LYS A 152 -18.25 -5.73 4.69
N ARG A 153 -18.07 -4.60 4.01
CA ARG A 153 -18.99 -3.45 4.01
C ARG A 153 -20.28 -3.67 3.22
N SER A 154 -20.45 -4.81 2.58
CA SER A 154 -21.73 -5.16 1.97
C SER A 154 -22.65 -5.89 2.94
N GLY A 155 -22.10 -6.45 4.03
CA GLY A 155 -22.88 -7.12 5.07
C GLY A 155 -23.57 -6.12 5.99
N THR A 156 -24.90 -6.07 5.96
CA THR A 156 -25.71 -5.29 6.89
C THR A 156 -26.26 -6.17 8.02
N ASP A 157 -26.29 -5.65 9.25
CA ASP A 157 -26.89 -6.29 10.42
C ASP A 157 -26.38 -7.74 10.65
N ASP A 158 -27.29 -8.70 10.85
CA ASP A 158 -26.97 -10.12 11.13
C ASP A 158 -26.13 -10.78 10.02
N ALA A 159 -26.14 -10.25 8.79
CA ALA A 159 -25.35 -10.77 7.67
C ALA A 159 -23.87 -10.36 7.74
N ALA A 160 -23.50 -9.36 8.55
CA ALA A 160 -22.11 -8.91 8.69
C ALA A 160 -21.21 -10.01 9.30
N ALA A 161 -21.78 -10.85 10.16
CA ALA A 161 -21.06 -11.96 10.80
C ALA A 161 -20.50 -12.97 9.78
N LYS A 162 -21.12 -13.08 8.59
CA LYS A 162 -20.65 -13.91 7.47
C LYS A 162 -19.25 -13.52 7.00
N TYR A 163 -18.86 -12.25 7.15
CA TYR A 163 -17.62 -11.71 6.62
C TYR A 163 -16.58 -11.40 7.70
N ASN A 164 -16.75 -11.92 8.92
CA ASN A 164 -15.76 -11.71 9.99
C ASN A 164 -14.38 -12.22 9.60
N ASP A 165 -14.34 -13.36 8.93
CA ASP A 165 -13.09 -14.06 8.58
C ASP A 165 -12.62 -13.74 7.16
N ILE A 166 -13.30 -12.85 6.41
CA ILE A 166 -12.97 -12.56 5.00
C ILE A 166 -11.51 -12.07 4.83
N PHE A 167 -10.92 -11.49 5.87
CA PHE A 167 -9.54 -11.02 5.88
C PHE A 167 -8.49 -12.12 6.12
N GLU A 168 -8.89 -13.31 6.56
CA GLU A 168 -7.98 -14.45 6.63
C GLU A 168 -7.42 -14.80 5.24
N ASP A 169 -6.21 -15.36 5.23
CA ASP A 169 -5.52 -15.63 3.99
C ASP A 169 -6.21 -16.72 3.15
N GLY A 170 -6.32 -16.50 1.84
CA GLY A 170 -6.95 -17.46 0.93
C GLY A 170 -8.49 -17.50 0.96
N GLN A 171 -9.14 -16.74 1.85
CA GLN A 171 -10.61 -16.65 1.86
C GLN A 171 -11.17 -15.98 0.61
N GLY A 172 -12.28 -16.53 0.12
CA GLY A 172 -13.02 -16.07 -1.05
C GLY A 172 -14.50 -15.81 -0.73
N VAL A 173 -15.30 -15.58 -1.75
CA VAL A 173 -16.76 -15.50 -1.64
C VAL A 173 -17.40 -16.82 -2.04
N GLU A 174 -18.50 -17.18 -1.38
CA GLU A 174 -19.24 -18.41 -1.66
C GLU A 174 -20.35 -18.20 -2.70
N SER A 175 -20.90 -16.98 -2.80
CA SER A 175 -22.02 -16.66 -3.68
C SER A 175 -21.72 -15.45 -4.56
N ASP A 176 -22.18 -15.52 -5.82
CA ASP A 176 -22.12 -14.39 -6.76
C ASP A 176 -22.83 -13.14 -6.23
N ASN A 177 -23.82 -13.32 -5.34
CA ASN A 177 -24.53 -12.21 -4.70
C ASN A 177 -23.62 -11.36 -3.81
N ASP A 178 -22.52 -11.93 -3.32
CA ASP A 178 -21.56 -11.23 -2.46
C ASP A 178 -20.49 -10.49 -3.27
N ILE A 179 -20.40 -10.73 -4.58
CA ILE A 179 -19.40 -10.11 -5.45
C ILE A 179 -19.77 -8.64 -5.72
N PRO A 180 -18.93 -7.67 -5.33
CA PRO A 180 -19.14 -6.26 -5.69
C PRO A 180 -18.84 -6.03 -7.18
N ALA A 181 -19.38 -4.97 -7.77
CA ALA A 181 -18.97 -4.56 -9.11
C ALA A 181 -17.70 -3.70 -9.05
N LEU A 182 -16.60 -4.27 -9.53
CA LEU A 182 -15.28 -3.66 -9.56
C LEU A 182 -14.66 -3.82 -10.95
N VAL A 183 -14.00 -2.77 -11.44
CA VAL A 183 -13.15 -2.81 -12.65
C VAL A 183 -11.78 -2.24 -12.29
N VAL A 184 -10.71 -3.01 -12.48
CA VAL A 184 -9.32 -2.58 -12.28
C VAL A 184 -8.63 -2.45 -13.63
N LEU A 185 -8.18 -1.24 -13.95
CA LEU A 185 -7.54 -0.92 -15.22
C LEU A 185 -6.05 -1.25 -15.19
N ASN A 186 -5.51 -1.56 -16.37
CA ASN A 186 -4.11 -1.89 -16.57
C ASN A 186 -3.39 -0.76 -17.28
N THR A 187 -2.96 0.22 -16.52
CA THR A 187 -2.24 1.40 -17.03
C THR A 187 -0.74 1.14 -17.18
N GLY A 188 -0.19 0.09 -16.55
CA GLY A 188 1.25 -0.18 -16.58
C GLY A 188 1.72 -1.21 -17.60
N GLN A 189 0.91 -2.22 -17.93
CA GLN A 189 1.30 -3.27 -18.88
C GLN A 189 0.77 -2.97 -20.29
N LEU A 190 1.31 -1.94 -20.94
CA LEU A 190 0.87 -1.49 -22.27
C LEU A 190 1.82 -1.88 -23.42
N LEU A 191 2.88 -2.64 -23.12
CA LEU A 191 3.76 -3.21 -24.14
C LEU A 191 3.35 -4.64 -24.46
N TYR A 192 3.05 -4.94 -25.71
CA TYR A 192 2.64 -6.27 -26.14
C TYR A 192 3.83 -7.07 -26.69
N SER A 193 4.10 -8.22 -26.05
CA SER A 193 5.11 -9.17 -26.49
C SER A 193 4.48 -10.27 -27.32
N HIS A 194 4.75 -10.27 -28.63
CA HIS A 194 4.34 -11.34 -29.55
C HIS A 194 4.95 -12.71 -29.18
N LYS A 195 6.18 -12.71 -28.65
CA LYS A 195 6.89 -13.93 -28.23
C LYS A 195 6.16 -14.66 -27.11
N TYR A 196 5.68 -13.91 -26.12
CA TYR A 196 5.02 -14.46 -24.93
C TYR A 196 3.49 -14.38 -25.02
N ASN A 197 2.95 -13.81 -26.10
CA ASN A 197 1.53 -13.49 -26.29
C ASN A 197 0.95 -12.81 -25.03
N GLN A 198 1.56 -11.71 -24.57
CA GLN A 198 1.13 -11.05 -23.33
C GLN A 198 1.49 -9.57 -23.29
N ALA A 199 0.72 -8.82 -22.50
CA ALA A 199 1.03 -7.44 -22.16
C ALA A 199 2.03 -7.38 -21.00
N MET A 200 2.96 -6.42 -21.04
CA MET A 200 4.10 -6.29 -20.14
C MET A 200 4.34 -4.83 -19.76
N THR A 201 4.82 -4.60 -18.53
CA THR A 201 5.42 -3.31 -18.17
C THR A 201 6.78 -3.13 -18.86
N LEU A 202 7.30 -1.90 -18.87
CA LEU A 202 8.68 -1.66 -19.30
C LEU A 202 9.70 -2.47 -18.47
N ARG A 203 9.42 -2.68 -17.17
CA ARG A 203 10.31 -3.47 -16.30
C ARG A 203 10.28 -4.96 -16.65
N SER A 204 9.10 -5.55 -16.88
CA SER A 204 9.03 -6.94 -17.32
C SER A 204 9.65 -7.11 -18.71
N TRP A 205 9.50 -6.10 -19.59
CA TRP A 205 10.16 -6.07 -20.89
C TRP A 205 11.69 -6.04 -20.76
N SER A 206 12.23 -5.20 -19.88
CA SER A 206 13.68 -5.13 -19.63
C SER A 206 14.23 -6.44 -19.08
N ALA A 207 13.44 -7.16 -18.28
CA ALA A 207 13.79 -8.46 -17.71
C ALA A 207 13.72 -9.64 -18.71
N MET A 208 13.20 -9.45 -19.94
CA MET A 208 13.14 -10.52 -20.93
C MET A 208 14.51 -11.13 -21.23
N ALA A 209 14.55 -12.45 -21.47
CA ALA A 209 15.79 -13.17 -21.75
C ALA A 209 16.55 -12.59 -22.96
N ARG A 210 17.84 -12.36 -22.77
CA ARG A 210 18.80 -11.82 -23.74
C ARG A 210 19.80 -12.90 -24.14
N LYS A 211 20.62 -12.59 -25.14
CA LYS A 211 21.67 -13.53 -25.58
C LYS A 211 22.79 -13.69 -24.55
N SER A 212 23.11 -12.62 -23.83
CA SER A 212 24.16 -12.59 -22.81
C SER A 212 23.83 -11.48 -21.80
N VAL A 213 24.48 -11.52 -20.63
CA VAL A 213 24.24 -10.55 -19.53
C VAL A 213 24.52 -9.09 -19.91
N VAL A 214 25.41 -8.86 -20.89
CA VAL A 214 25.81 -7.51 -21.35
C VAL A 214 25.07 -7.04 -22.61
N HIS A 215 24.17 -7.86 -23.15
CA HIS A 215 23.36 -7.41 -24.29
C HIS A 215 22.30 -6.40 -23.84
N ASP A 216 22.00 -5.46 -24.73
CA ASP A 216 20.94 -4.48 -24.51
C ASP A 216 19.56 -5.16 -24.42
N MET A 217 18.62 -4.43 -23.82
CA MET A 217 17.21 -4.79 -23.82
C MET A 217 16.69 -4.96 -25.25
N ILE A 218 15.75 -5.89 -25.44
CA ILE A 218 15.06 -6.09 -26.72
C ILE A 218 14.41 -4.76 -27.13
N GLN A 219 14.65 -4.33 -28.38
CA GLN A 219 14.09 -3.08 -28.88
C GLN A 219 12.56 -3.14 -28.93
N ILE A 220 11.93 -2.04 -28.52
CA ILE A 220 10.48 -1.86 -28.58
C ILE A 220 10.16 -1.18 -29.90
N HIS A 221 9.31 -1.80 -30.71
CA HIS A 221 8.74 -1.18 -31.89
C HIS A 221 7.44 -0.46 -31.51
N ASP A 222 7.35 0.84 -31.78
CA ASP A 222 6.25 1.68 -31.30
C ASP A 222 4.86 1.25 -31.79
N ASP A 223 4.79 0.68 -33.00
CA ASP A 223 3.53 0.14 -33.55
C ASP A 223 3.30 -1.34 -33.20
N GLU A 224 4.24 -2.22 -33.52
CA GLU A 224 4.05 -3.68 -33.36
C GLU A 224 3.94 -4.12 -31.91
N ASN A 225 4.60 -3.43 -30.97
CA ASN A 225 4.56 -3.78 -29.54
C ASN A 225 3.50 -3.02 -28.76
N ARG A 226 2.47 -2.51 -29.43
CA ARG A 226 1.34 -1.86 -28.78
C ARG A 226 0.01 -2.39 -29.29
N VAL A 227 -1.01 -2.26 -28.46
CA VAL A 227 -2.37 -2.66 -28.80
C VAL A 227 -3.14 -1.43 -29.21
N GLU A 228 -3.84 -1.50 -30.35
CA GLU A 228 -4.62 -0.38 -30.87
C GLU A 228 -5.71 0.04 -29.88
N GLY A 229 -5.89 1.36 -29.69
CA GLY A 229 -6.76 1.91 -28.65
C GLY A 229 -6.25 1.78 -27.20
N HIS A 230 -5.05 1.23 -26.99
CA HIS A 230 -4.43 1.06 -25.66
C HIS A 230 -2.92 1.35 -25.70
N ARG A 231 -2.49 2.31 -26.53
CA ARG A 231 -1.06 2.59 -26.78
C ARG A 231 -0.38 3.29 -25.61
N ASN A 232 -1.12 4.09 -24.86
CA ASN A 232 -0.68 4.80 -23.66
C ASN A 232 -1.79 4.75 -22.58
N PRO A 233 -1.49 5.14 -21.31
CA PRO A 233 -2.46 5.00 -20.23
C PRO A 233 -3.75 5.80 -20.45
N LYS A 234 -3.67 7.03 -20.96
CA LYS A 234 -4.84 7.86 -21.32
C LYS A 234 -5.74 7.18 -22.35
N ASP A 235 -5.17 6.64 -23.43
CA ASP A 235 -5.92 5.89 -24.45
C ASP A 235 -6.55 4.63 -23.87
N HIS A 236 -5.83 3.92 -22.98
CA HIS A 236 -6.37 2.74 -22.32
C HIS A 236 -7.58 3.07 -21.44
N ILE A 237 -7.47 4.10 -20.59
CA ILE A 237 -8.59 4.60 -19.77
C ILE A 237 -9.75 4.98 -20.67
N LYS A 238 -9.50 5.78 -21.72
CA LYS A 238 -10.52 6.19 -22.68
C LYS A 238 -11.24 5.00 -23.32
N SER A 239 -10.50 4.00 -23.76
CA SER A 239 -11.05 2.79 -24.40
C SER A 239 -11.92 1.98 -23.42
N VAL A 240 -11.52 1.87 -22.16
CA VAL A 240 -12.34 1.20 -21.13
C VAL A 240 -13.61 2.00 -20.83
N PHE A 241 -13.53 3.33 -20.75
CA PHE A 241 -14.71 4.19 -20.60
C PHE A 241 -15.67 4.03 -21.78
N ASP A 242 -15.17 4.15 -23.00
CA ASP A 242 -15.99 4.09 -24.21
C ASP A 242 -16.64 2.71 -24.41
N ASN A 243 -15.88 1.63 -24.22
CA ASN A 243 -16.33 0.29 -24.62
C ASN A 243 -17.00 -0.50 -23.48
N ILE A 244 -16.77 -0.12 -22.23
CA ILE A 244 -17.27 -0.84 -21.04
C ILE A 244 -18.13 0.07 -20.16
N LEU A 245 -17.56 1.12 -19.57
CA LEU A 245 -18.22 1.86 -18.47
C LEU A 245 -19.39 2.74 -18.95
N CYS A 246 -19.27 3.31 -20.15
CA CYS A 246 -20.30 4.09 -20.81
C CYS A 246 -21.13 3.26 -21.80
N ASN A 247 -20.91 1.94 -21.86
CA ASN A 247 -21.63 1.05 -22.75
C ASN A 247 -22.82 0.38 -22.01
N PRO A 248 -24.08 0.72 -22.33
CA PRO A 248 -25.27 0.18 -21.65
C PRO A 248 -25.42 -1.35 -21.72
N ASP A 249 -24.80 -1.99 -22.71
CA ASP A 249 -24.82 -3.45 -22.83
C ASP A 249 -23.96 -4.14 -21.77
N ARG A 250 -22.99 -3.42 -21.21
CA ARG A 250 -21.98 -3.92 -20.25
C ARG A 250 -22.22 -3.40 -18.84
N VAL A 251 -22.52 -2.12 -18.70
CA VAL A 251 -22.80 -1.46 -17.42
C VAL A 251 -24.11 -0.71 -17.57
N ALA A 252 -25.05 -0.91 -16.65
CA ALA A 252 -26.35 -0.25 -16.71
C ALA A 252 -26.21 1.28 -16.74
N SER A 253 -26.99 1.95 -17.60
CA SER A 253 -26.88 3.39 -17.88
C SER A 253 -27.14 4.30 -16.68
N ASN A 254 -27.79 3.80 -15.64
CA ASN A 254 -28.06 4.50 -14.38
C ASN A 254 -27.20 3.99 -13.20
N ALA A 255 -26.21 3.12 -13.44
CA ALA A 255 -25.27 2.72 -12.40
C ALA A 255 -24.39 3.91 -11.97
N GLU A 256 -24.07 3.99 -10.69
CA GLU A 256 -23.20 5.00 -10.09
C GLU A 256 -21.73 4.55 -10.25
N ILE A 257 -20.88 5.35 -10.90
CA ILE A 257 -19.46 5.02 -11.08
C ILE A 257 -18.59 5.81 -10.11
N TYR A 258 -17.87 5.10 -9.26
CA TYR A 258 -16.91 5.66 -8.30
C TYR A 258 -15.50 5.35 -8.76
N ILE A 259 -14.61 6.35 -8.79
CA ILE A 259 -13.24 6.16 -9.28
C ILE A 259 -12.25 6.25 -8.13
N VAL A 260 -11.33 5.30 -8.06
CA VAL A 260 -10.08 5.42 -7.30
C VAL A 260 -8.94 5.48 -8.31
N ALA A 261 -8.18 6.57 -8.34
CA ALA A 261 -7.03 6.72 -9.24
C ALA A 261 -5.74 6.93 -8.45
N ILE A 262 -4.67 6.24 -8.84
CA ILE A 262 -3.41 6.20 -8.09
C ILE A 262 -2.28 6.84 -8.89
N GLU A 263 -1.62 7.84 -8.31
CA GLU A 263 -0.45 8.55 -8.86
C GLU A 263 -0.64 8.91 -10.35
N ASN A 264 0.16 8.36 -11.27
CA ASN A 264 0.06 8.66 -12.70
C ASN A 264 -1.31 8.27 -13.29
N GLY A 265 -2.00 7.29 -12.69
CA GLY A 265 -3.38 6.98 -13.03
C GLY A 265 -4.32 8.17 -12.80
N THR A 266 -4.05 9.00 -11.80
CA THR A 266 -4.77 10.27 -11.56
C THR A 266 -4.51 11.26 -12.67
N GLU A 267 -3.25 11.50 -13.03
CA GLU A 267 -2.87 12.44 -14.10
C GLU A 267 -3.56 12.08 -15.42
N ASN A 268 -3.46 10.81 -15.85
CA ASN A 268 -4.05 10.35 -17.11
C ASN A 268 -5.59 10.42 -17.09
N MET A 269 -6.23 10.20 -15.94
CA MET A 269 -7.68 10.35 -15.79
C MET A 269 -8.10 11.82 -15.86
N LEU A 270 -7.39 12.72 -15.18
CA LEU A 270 -7.69 14.15 -15.19
C LEU A 270 -7.42 14.78 -16.56
N ASP A 271 -6.39 14.32 -17.27
CA ASP A 271 -6.11 14.71 -18.66
C ASP A 271 -7.23 14.26 -19.61
N LEU A 272 -7.80 13.07 -19.41
CA LEU A 272 -8.96 12.60 -20.18
C LEU A 272 -10.19 13.45 -19.91
N LEU A 273 -10.45 13.77 -18.64
CA LEU A 273 -11.59 14.59 -18.24
C LEU A 273 -11.45 16.03 -18.69
N THR A 274 -10.25 16.61 -18.69
CA THR A 274 -10.02 17.98 -19.15
C THR A 274 -10.50 18.15 -20.59
N ASP A 275 -10.24 17.15 -21.44
CA ASP A 275 -10.62 17.16 -22.86
C ASP A 275 -12.08 16.76 -23.12
N ASN A 276 -12.68 15.93 -22.24
CA ASN A 276 -13.95 15.25 -22.53
C ASN A 276 -14.92 15.22 -21.34
N PHE A 277 -14.90 16.24 -20.48
CA PHE A 277 -15.71 16.25 -19.26
C PHE A 277 -17.21 16.10 -19.54
N GLU A 278 -17.73 16.74 -20.59
CA GLU A 278 -19.15 16.64 -20.98
C GLU A 278 -19.57 15.20 -21.29
N LYS A 279 -18.65 14.40 -21.86
CA LYS A 279 -18.91 13.02 -22.26
C LYS A 279 -18.84 12.05 -21.08
N TYR A 280 -17.84 12.20 -20.21
CA TYR A 280 -17.55 11.22 -19.15
C TYR A 280 -18.00 11.68 -17.76
N GLY A 281 -17.99 12.97 -17.47
CA GLY A 281 -18.24 13.54 -16.15
C GLY A 281 -19.62 13.21 -15.60
N SER A 282 -20.65 13.22 -16.45
CA SER A 282 -22.03 12.85 -16.06
C SER A 282 -22.17 11.40 -15.59
N ARG A 283 -21.22 10.53 -15.98
CA ARG A 283 -21.21 9.11 -15.59
C ARG A 283 -20.54 8.89 -14.23
N ILE A 284 -19.70 9.82 -13.79
CA ILE A 284 -18.86 9.67 -12.60
C ILE A 284 -19.57 10.29 -11.40
N THR A 285 -19.84 9.47 -10.38
CA THR A 285 -20.55 9.86 -9.17
C THR A 285 -19.63 10.53 -8.15
N GLY A 286 -18.40 10.02 -8.02
CA GLY A 286 -17.35 10.61 -7.17
C GLY A 286 -15.97 10.03 -7.44
N MET A 287 -14.92 10.72 -6.97
CA MET A 287 -13.53 10.34 -7.22
C MET A 287 -12.65 10.42 -5.97
N ALA A 288 -11.84 9.39 -5.73
CA ALA A 288 -10.75 9.39 -4.77
C ALA A 288 -9.42 9.39 -5.52
N LEU A 289 -8.59 10.41 -5.29
CA LEU A 289 -7.28 10.55 -5.92
C LEU A 289 -6.19 10.23 -4.91
N ILE A 290 -5.28 9.33 -5.25
CA ILE A 290 -4.19 8.92 -4.37
C ILE A 290 -2.91 9.57 -4.86
N HIS A 291 -2.33 10.43 -4.02
CA HIS A 291 -1.08 11.14 -4.27
C HIS A 291 -1.04 11.86 -5.63
N SER A 292 -2.05 12.70 -5.91
CA SER A 292 -2.03 13.50 -7.14
C SER A 292 -0.86 14.48 -7.14
N LEU A 293 -0.13 14.51 -8.27
CA LEU A 293 0.91 15.52 -8.55
C LEU A 293 0.41 16.62 -9.49
N VAL A 294 -0.90 16.66 -9.78
CA VAL A 294 -1.51 17.70 -10.62
C VAL A 294 -1.74 18.97 -9.80
N ASP A 295 -1.25 20.09 -10.32
CA ASP A 295 -1.49 21.42 -9.74
C ASP A 295 -2.83 22.01 -10.19
N ALA A 296 -3.49 22.76 -9.31
CA ALA A 296 -4.77 23.41 -9.60
C ALA A 296 -4.77 24.28 -10.87
N SER A 297 -3.64 24.91 -11.21
CA SER A 297 -3.50 25.72 -12.43
C SER A 297 -3.59 24.91 -13.73
N GLN A 298 -3.37 23.59 -13.66
CA GLN A 298 -3.46 22.70 -14.82
C GLN A 298 -4.93 22.39 -15.18
N ILE A 299 -5.85 22.48 -14.20
CA ILE A 299 -7.28 22.24 -14.41
C ILE A 299 -7.95 23.51 -14.93
N LYS A 300 -7.96 23.67 -16.26
CA LYS A 300 -8.54 24.83 -16.95
C LYS A 300 -10.06 24.72 -17.12
N ASN A 301 -10.59 23.50 -17.18
CA ASN A 301 -12.01 23.27 -17.38
C ASN A 301 -12.77 23.60 -16.07
N VAL A 302 -13.67 24.58 -16.15
CA VAL A 302 -14.40 25.11 -14.98
C VAL A 302 -15.34 24.07 -14.38
N ASP A 303 -16.00 23.25 -15.21
CA ASP A 303 -16.93 22.21 -14.76
C ASP A 303 -16.18 21.06 -14.08
N LEU A 304 -15.03 20.65 -14.64
CA LEU A 304 -14.16 19.68 -14.00
C LEU A 304 -13.65 20.20 -12.66
N ARG A 305 -13.21 21.46 -12.57
CA ARG A 305 -12.79 22.07 -11.32
C ARG A 305 -13.92 22.07 -10.28
N ALA A 306 -15.13 22.47 -10.68
CA ALA A 306 -16.29 22.43 -9.80
C ALA A 306 -16.58 21.00 -9.32
N PHE A 307 -16.52 20.02 -10.22
CA PHE A 307 -16.68 18.61 -9.87
C PHE A 307 -15.62 18.14 -8.87
N LEU A 308 -14.34 18.46 -9.07
CA LEU A 308 -13.25 18.08 -8.17
C LEU A 308 -13.44 18.69 -6.77
N HIS A 309 -13.89 19.94 -6.68
CA HIS A 309 -14.18 20.58 -5.39
C HIS A 309 -15.35 19.90 -4.68
N GLN A 310 -16.37 19.49 -5.43
CA GLN A 310 -17.65 19.05 -4.87
C GLN A 310 -17.76 17.53 -4.64
N ARG A 311 -17.07 16.73 -5.46
CA ARG A 311 -17.28 15.28 -5.59
C ARG A 311 -15.99 14.47 -5.63
N ALA A 312 -14.85 15.12 -5.42
CA ALA A 312 -13.58 14.44 -5.25
C ALA A 312 -12.94 14.73 -3.90
N ARG A 313 -12.11 13.78 -3.45
CA ARG A 313 -11.17 13.95 -2.33
C ARG A 313 -9.84 13.33 -2.75
N GLN A 314 -8.75 13.84 -2.21
CA GLN A 314 -7.44 13.23 -2.40
C GLN A 314 -6.78 12.83 -1.08
N TRP A 315 -5.96 11.78 -1.12
CA TRP A 315 -5.13 11.34 0.00
C TRP A 315 -3.67 11.43 -0.40
N LYS A 316 -2.87 12.21 0.36
CA LYS A 316 -1.47 12.50 0.03
C LYS A 316 -0.58 12.32 1.26
N CYS A 317 0.69 11.96 1.04
CA CYS A 317 1.69 11.92 2.10
C CYS A 317 1.73 13.30 2.80
N SER A 318 1.73 13.27 4.12
CA SER A 318 1.74 14.46 4.97
C SER A 318 2.74 14.22 6.08
N ASP A 319 3.57 15.22 6.35
CA ASP A 319 4.55 15.18 7.46
C ASP A 319 3.92 15.59 8.79
N PHE A 320 2.69 16.14 8.76
CA PHE A 320 2.05 16.76 9.93
C PHE A 320 0.97 15.89 10.57
N ASP A 321 0.34 15.03 9.78
CA ASP A 321 -0.80 14.23 10.21
C ASP A 321 -0.84 12.95 9.39
N PHE A 322 -1.19 11.84 10.02
CA PHE A 322 -1.31 10.53 9.41
C PHE A 322 -2.75 10.01 9.45
N ASN A 323 -3.69 10.69 10.11
CA ASN A 323 -5.07 10.24 10.18
C ASN A 323 -5.81 10.53 8.86
N PRO A 324 -6.25 9.50 8.12
CA PRO A 324 -6.85 9.69 6.80
C PRO A 324 -8.24 10.34 6.80
N LEU A 325 -8.77 10.67 7.97
CA LEU A 325 -10.00 11.46 8.14
C LEU A 325 -9.71 12.95 8.32
N HIS A 326 -8.47 13.34 8.58
CA HIS A 326 -8.09 14.73 8.76
C HIS A 326 -7.75 15.38 7.41
N CYS A 327 -8.43 16.48 7.12
CA CYS A 327 -8.19 17.29 5.93
C CYS A 327 -6.98 18.21 6.19
N THR A 328 -5.92 18.06 5.42
CA THR A 328 -4.67 18.80 5.55
C THR A 328 -4.59 20.00 4.61
N ASP A 329 -5.34 20.02 3.50
CA ASP A 329 -5.34 21.13 2.56
C ASP A 329 -6.67 21.26 1.78
N LEU A 330 -6.99 22.47 1.30
CA LEU A 330 -8.20 22.78 0.53
C LEU A 330 -7.88 23.61 -0.72
N PRO A 331 -8.62 23.43 -1.83
CA PRO A 331 -8.43 24.23 -3.02
C PRO A 331 -8.64 25.73 -2.78
N GLU A 332 -7.97 26.55 -3.59
CA GLU A 332 -8.21 27.98 -3.57
C GLU A 332 -9.70 28.31 -3.81
N HIS A 333 -10.21 29.27 -3.03
CA HIS A 333 -11.61 29.70 -3.06
C HIS A 333 -12.65 28.62 -2.71
N TYR A 334 -12.25 27.49 -2.10
CA TYR A 334 -13.17 26.44 -1.66
C TYR A 334 -14.37 26.99 -0.85
N SER A 335 -14.12 27.86 0.12
CA SER A 335 -15.16 28.43 0.99
C SER A 335 -16.09 29.46 0.32
N LYS A 336 -15.70 30.06 -0.81
CA LYS A 336 -16.57 31.01 -1.55
C LYS A 336 -17.68 30.25 -2.28
N ASN A 337 -17.35 29.08 -2.84
CA ASN A 337 -18.30 28.24 -3.57
C ASN A 337 -19.36 27.60 -2.68
N VAL A 338 -19.12 27.49 -1.36
CA VAL A 338 -20.05 26.90 -0.39
C VAL A 338 -21.07 27.92 0.14
N LYS A 339 -20.78 29.23 0.05
CA LYS A 339 -21.62 30.29 0.63
C LYS A 339 -22.78 30.76 -0.25
N ASP A 340 -22.77 30.46 -1.55
CA ASP A 340 -23.83 30.90 -2.48
C ASP A 340 -25.12 30.05 -2.40
N ASP A 341 -25.11 28.91 -1.69
CA ASP A 341 -26.29 28.04 -1.48
C ASP A 341 -26.93 28.24 -0.09
N THR A 342 -27.24 29.49 0.28
CA THR A 342 -28.14 29.77 1.41
C THR A 342 -29.59 29.41 1.07
N HIS A 343 -29.88 28.12 0.94
CA HIS A 343 -31.20 27.57 1.22
C HIS A 343 -31.10 26.64 2.43
N GLN A 344 -31.56 27.18 3.58
CA GLN A 344 -31.81 26.56 4.87
C GLN A 344 -30.63 25.86 5.58
N GLY A 345 -30.20 26.53 6.65
CA GLY A 345 -29.27 26.01 7.64
C GLY A 345 -29.71 24.65 8.19
N VAL A 346 -28.95 23.63 7.81
CA VAL A 346 -28.73 22.47 8.65
C VAL A 346 -27.26 22.54 9.01
N THR A 347 -26.97 22.94 10.24
CA THR A 347 -25.70 22.62 10.91
C THR A 347 -25.47 21.12 10.75
N SER A 348 -24.57 20.74 9.85
CA SER A 348 -24.15 19.35 9.66
C SER A 348 -23.28 18.94 10.85
N THR A 349 -23.94 18.68 11.98
CA THR A 349 -23.46 17.62 12.86
C THR A 349 -23.52 16.35 12.04
N ALA A 350 -22.40 15.63 11.95
CA ALA A 350 -22.27 14.37 11.22
C ALA A 350 -23.45 13.44 11.57
N LYS A 351 -24.50 13.46 10.75
CA LYS A 351 -25.52 12.41 10.78
C LYS A 351 -24.75 11.14 10.47
N ALA A 352 -24.77 10.18 11.39
CA ALA A 352 -24.14 8.87 11.19
C ALA A 352 -24.54 8.36 9.81
N THR A 353 -23.57 8.31 8.89
CA THR A 353 -23.78 7.86 7.52
C THR A 353 -24.35 6.45 7.61
N LYS A 354 -25.55 6.24 7.07
CA LYS A 354 -26.15 4.91 7.07
C LYS A 354 -25.30 4.01 6.17
N HIS A 355 -24.92 2.86 6.68
CA HIS A 355 -24.16 1.89 5.91
C HIS A 355 -24.94 1.48 4.65
N ILE A 356 -24.27 1.46 3.50
CA ILE A 356 -24.89 1.03 2.23
C ILE A 356 -24.41 -0.38 1.88
N CYS A 357 -25.26 -1.12 1.17
CA CYS A 357 -24.86 -2.39 0.59
C CYS A 357 -24.19 -2.16 -0.78
N TRP A 358 -22.90 -2.49 -0.90
CA TRP A 358 -22.16 -2.35 -2.16
C TRP A 358 -22.56 -3.39 -3.22
N THR A 359 -23.30 -4.43 -2.83
CA THR A 359 -23.88 -5.42 -3.74
C THR A 359 -25.34 -5.13 -4.10
N GLU A 360 -25.87 -3.94 -3.76
CA GLU A 360 -27.23 -3.53 -4.16
C GLU A 360 -27.41 -3.60 -5.69
N GLU A 361 -28.48 -4.27 -6.14
CA GLU A 361 -28.88 -4.31 -7.55
C GLU A 361 -29.77 -3.12 -7.93
N ILE A 362 -29.73 -2.73 -9.19
CA ILE A 362 -30.60 -1.71 -9.75
C ILE A 362 -32.04 -2.22 -9.71
N SER A 363 -32.93 -1.47 -9.07
CA SER A 363 -34.36 -1.81 -9.05
C SER A 363 -34.91 -1.88 -10.47
N LYS A 364 -35.46 -3.03 -10.88
CA LYS A 364 -36.12 -3.18 -12.18
C LYS A 364 -37.28 -2.18 -12.26
N PRO A 365 -37.41 -1.40 -13.35
CA PRO A 365 -38.51 -0.46 -13.47
C PRO A 365 -39.84 -1.23 -13.50
N SER A 366 -40.70 -0.97 -12.52
CA SER A 366 -42.07 -1.48 -12.47
C SER A 366 -42.91 -0.80 -13.55
N GLY A 367 -42.94 -1.37 -14.76
CA GLY A 367 -44.02 -1.29 -15.77
C GLY A 367 -44.49 0.07 -16.33
N GLN A 368 -44.19 1.22 -15.73
CA GLN A 368 -44.75 2.52 -16.13
C GLN A 368 -43.81 3.68 -15.79
N SER A 369 -42.55 3.65 -16.25
CA SER A 369 -41.78 4.89 -16.46
C SER A 369 -40.50 4.60 -17.26
N GLN A 370 -40.63 4.39 -18.57
CA GLN A 370 -39.45 4.19 -19.46
C GLN A 370 -39.05 5.45 -20.24
N VAL A 371 -39.61 6.63 -19.94
CA VAL A 371 -39.35 7.84 -20.74
C VAL A 371 -38.82 9.04 -19.93
N THR A 372 -38.79 9.00 -18.59
CA THR A 372 -38.35 10.17 -17.80
C THR A 372 -36.91 10.13 -17.28
N ASN A 373 -36.31 8.96 -17.12
CA ASN A 373 -35.03 8.86 -16.38
C ASN A 373 -33.78 9.15 -17.24
N THR A 374 -33.86 9.03 -18.57
CA THR A 374 -32.75 9.38 -19.47
C THR A 374 -32.56 10.89 -19.63
N LEU A 375 -33.56 11.71 -19.31
CA LEU A 375 -33.48 13.17 -19.34
C LEU A 375 -33.03 13.80 -18.01
N GLN A 376 -33.04 13.06 -16.90
CA GLN A 376 -32.66 13.60 -15.59
C GLN A 376 -31.13 13.61 -15.35
N SER A 377 -30.36 12.67 -15.92
CA SER A 377 -28.88 12.72 -15.79
C SER A 377 -28.23 13.83 -16.63
N LEU A 378 -28.94 14.35 -17.64
CA LEU A 378 -28.54 15.50 -18.46
C LEU A 378 -28.76 16.85 -17.75
N ALA A 379 -29.45 16.87 -16.60
CA ALA A 379 -29.68 18.07 -15.81
C ALA A 379 -28.55 18.37 -14.80
N LEU A 380 -27.42 17.66 -14.87
CA LEU A 380 -26.15 18.06 -14.26
C LEU A 380 -25.49 19.18 -15.07
N THR A 381 -26.24 20.24 -15.39
CA THR A 381 -25.65 21.52 -15.79
C THR A 381 -25.48 22.31 -14.51
N VAL A 382 -24.24 22.54 -14.10
CA VAL A 382 -23.93 23.59 -13.13
C VAL A 382 -24.47 24.88 -13.72
N LYS A 383 -25.64 25.35 -13.26
CA LYS A 383 -26.18 26.65 -13.65
C LYS A 383 -25.32 27.72 -13.00
N THR A 384 -24.22 28.10 -13.64
CA THR A 384 -23.55 29.37 -13.37
C THR A 384 -24.47 30.50 -13.83
N GLN A 385 -25.13 31.19 -12.90
CA GLN A 385 -25.70 32.51 -13.18
C GLN A 385 -24.54 33.47 -13.41
N GLY A 386 -24.29 33.80 -14.68
CA GLY A 386 -23.30 34.79 -15.06
C GLY A 386 -23.67 36.16 -14.50
N LYS A 387 -22.80 36.70 -13.66
CA LYS A 387 -22.73 38.15 -13.39
C LYS A 387 -21.30 38.59 -13.61
N GLU A 388 -21.08 39.26 -14.73
CA GLU A 388 -19.82 39.95 -15.03
C GLU A 388 -19.49 40.94 -13.90
N ILE A 389 -18.27 40.88 -13.38
CA ILE A 389 -17.71 41.88 -12.47
C ILE A 389 -16.48 42.50 -13.17
N PRO A 390 -16.29 43.83 -13.11
CA PRO A 390 -15.36 44.54 -13.99
C PRO A 390 -13.91 44.35 -13.56
N ALA A 391 -13.02 44.41 -14.56
CA ALA A 391 -11.59 44.49 -14.37
C ALA A 391 -11.18 45.83 -13.72
N SER A 392 -10.96 45.83 -12.39
CA SER A 392 -9.91 46.64 -11.76
C SER A 392 -9.82 46.33 -10.26
N ALA A 393 -8.75 45.65 -9.83
CA ALA A 393 -8.12 45.82 -8.51
C ALA A 393 -6.88 44.90 -8.42
N LEU A 394 -5.83 45.26 -9.16
CA LEU A 394 -4.47 44.80 -8.86
C LEU A 394 -3.82 45.89 -8.02
N ALA A 395 -3.67 45.66 -6.72
CA ALA A 395 -2.68 46.33 -5.89
C ALA A 395 -2.45 45.54 -4.58
N ASP A 396 -1.19 45.14 -4.41
CA ASP A 396 -0.45 44.92 -3.17
C ASP A 396 -1.01 43.99 -2.09
N THR A 397 -0.52 42.75 -2.09
CA THR A 397 -0.14 42.06 -0.84
C THR A 397 1.12 41.22 -1.07
N SER A 398 2.17 41.59 -0.32
CA SER A 398 3.34 40.83 0.14
C SER A 398 3.63 39.46 -0.50
N THR A 399 4.81 39.37 -1.10
CA THR A 399 5.54 38.15 -1.48
C THR A 399 5.90 37.30 -0.26
N GLU A 400 4.94 36.50 0.22
CA GLU A 400 5.25 35.21 0.83
C GLU A 400 5.44 34.20 -0.30
N TRP A 401 6.56 33.47 -0.28
CA TRP A 401 6.78 32.38 -1.23
C TRP A 401 5.78 31.27 -0.88
N PRO A 402 4.87 30.85 -1.77
CA PRO A 402 3.96 29.76 -1.47
C PRO A 402 4.77 28.46 -1.46
N THR A 403 4.99 27.92 -0.27
CA THR A 403 5.70 26.66 -0.03
C THR A 403 4.89 25.40 -0.41
N GLY A 404 3.76 25.53 -1.12
CA GLY A 404 2.87 24.42 -1.46
C GLY A 404 2.32 24.49 -2.88
N GLN A 405 2.26 23.33 -3.53
CA GLN A 405 1.53 23.12 -4.78
C GLN A 405 0.03 23.30 -4.54
N ALA A 406 -0.67 24.09 -5.36
CA ALA A 406 -2.10 24.34 -5.16
C ALA A 406 -2.91 23.06 -5.41
N VAL A 407 -3.73 22.67 -4.43
CA VAL A 407 -4.49 21.41 -4.50
C VAL A 407 -5.77 21.53 -5.32
N ILE A 408 -6.10 20.47 -6.06
CA ILE A 408 -7.25 20.41 -6.99
C ILE A 408 -8.59 20.02 -6.32
N CYS A 409 -8.54 19.37 -5.16
CA CYS A 409 -9.71 18.97 -4.37
C CYS A 409 -9.33 18.92 -2.87
N PRO A 410 -10.31 18.78 -1.94
CA PRO A 410 -10.01 18.59 -0.53
C PRO A 410 -9.02 17.45 -0.29
N THR A 411 -7.97 17.74 0.46
CA THR A 411 -6.79 16.88 0.63
C THR A 411 -6.73 16.37 2.05
N TYR A 412 -6.58 15.06 2.18
CA TYR A 412 -6.53 14.32 3.43
C TYR A 412 -5.17 13.65 3.59
N ALA A 413 -4.80 13.36 4.84
CA ALA A 413 -3.56 12.66 5.14
C ALA A 413 -3.53 11.21 4.61
N GLY A 414 -2.42 10.78 4.04
CA GLY A 414 -2.25 9.49 3.38
C GLY A 414 -1.88 8.31 4.29
N GLY A 415 -2.03 8.43 5.61
CA GLY A 415 -1.49 7.44 6.53
C GLY A 415 0.03 7.55 6.72
N ASN A 416 0.62 6.54 7.37
CA ASN A 416 2.06 6.45 7.65
C ASN A 416 2.92 6.17 6.40
N ALA A 417 2.32 6.14 5.21
CA ALA A 417 3.03 5.86 3.97
C ALA A 417 3.82 7.08 3.50
N VAL A 418 5.12 6.90 3.28
CA VAL A 418 6.03 7.96 2.77
C VAL A 418 6.17 7.98 1.25
N VAL A 419 5.59 7.00 0.56
CA VAL A 419 5.61 6.88 -0.91
C VAL A 419 4.16 6.86 -1.40
N GLY A 420 3.84 7.64 -2.44
CA GLY A 420 2.47 7.82 -2.93
C GLY A 420 1.77 6.52 -3.32
N GLU A 421 2.45 5.63 -4.05
CA GLU A 421 1.94 4.30 -4.43
C GLU A 421 1.57 3.43 -3.21
N CYS A 422 2.20 3.68 -2.06
CA CYS A 422 1.94 2.94 -0.82
C CYS A 422 0.74 3.48 -0.02
N ILE A 423 0.26 4.70 -0.29
CA ILE A 423 -0.86 5.30 0.47
C ILE A 423 -2.09 4.40 0.42
N PHE A 424 -2.44 3.89 -0.76
CA PHE A 424 -3.63 3.06 -0.94
C PHE A 424 -3.47 1.63 -0.40
N THR A 425 -2.26 1.22 0.00
CA THR A 425 -2.05 -0.07 0.70
C THR A 425 -2.50 0.00 2.16
N SER A 426 -2.66 1.20 2.72
CA SER A 426 -3.12 1.41 4.09
C SER A 426 -4.61 1.04 4.24
N PRO A 427 -4.96 0.09 5.15
CA PRO A 427 -6.36 -0.25 5.41
C PRO A 427 -7.18 0.95 5.91
N THR A 428 -6.57 1.88 6.66
CA THR A 428 -7.28 3.05 7.17
C THR A 428 -7.65 4.03 6.05
N VAL A 429 -6.78 4.18 5.05
CA VAL A 429 -7.05 5.00 3.86
C VAL A 429 -8.13 4.35 3.00
N GLN A 430 -8.05 3.03 2.75
CA GLN A 430 -9.09 2.30 2.01
C GLN A 430 -10.47 2.47 2.67
N ARG A 431 -10.52 2.38 4.00
CA ARG A 431 -11.75 2.61 4.79
C ARG A 431 -12.25 4.04 4.68
N ALA A 432 -11.37 5.04 4.75
CA ALA A 432 -11.74 6.44 4.62
C ALA A 432 -12.34 6.74 3.23
N ILE A 433 -11.76 6.16 2.17
CA ILE A 433 -12.27 6.29 0.80
C ILE A 433 -13.65 5.67 0.65
N LEU A 434 -13.85 4.45 1.15
CA LEU A 434 -15.16 3.79 1.06
C LEU A 434 -16.20 4.54 1.89
N SER A 435 -15.85 5.08 3.06
CA SER A 435 -16.74 5.94 3.84
C SER A 435 -17.10 7.24 3.10
N PHE A 436 -16.14 7.85 2.41
CA PHE A 436 -16.43 8.99 1.54
C PHE A 436 -17.40 8.64 0.41
N PHE A 437 -17.21 7.50 -0.27
CA PHE A 437 -18.16 7.09 -1.29
C PHE A 437 -19.52 6.73 -0.72
N GLU A 438 -19.59 6.19 0.51
CA GLU A 438 -20.85 5.96 1.22
C GLU A 438 -21.60 7.25 1.53
N GLU A 439 -20.90 8.35 1.84
CA GLU A 439 -21.48 9.69 2.00
C GLU A 439 -22.11 10.16 0.68
N ILE A 440 -21.40 10.01 -0.45
CA ILE A 440 -21.91 10.38 -1.77
C ILE A 440 -23.14 9.53 -2.13
N ALA A 441 -23.09 8.23 -1.87
CA ALA A 441 -24.14 7.28 -2.22
C ALA A 441 -25.47 7.51 -1.48
N GLN A 442 -25.49 8.29 -0.38
CA GLN A 442 -26.74 8.66 0.30
C GLN A 442 -27.60 9.60 -0.56
N ASP A 443 -26.96 10.50 -1.31
CA ASP A 443 -27.61 11.49 -2.16
C ASP A 443 -26.74 11.77 -3.38
N PRO A 444 -26.62 10.81 -4.31
CA PRO A 444 -25.67 10.89 -5.41
C PRO A 444 -25.95 12.05 -6.35
N GLU A 445 -27.15 12.63 -6.38
CA GLU A 445 -27.51 13.77 -7.24
C GLU A 445 -27.13 15.11 -6.61
N HIS A 446 -27.37 15.29 -5.31
CA HIS A 446 -27.17 16.59 -4.64
C HIS A 446 -25.93 16.63 -3.74
N PHE A 447 -25.19 15.52 -3.61
CA PHE A 447 -23.98 15.51 -2.80
C PHE A 447 -22.99 16.60 -3.25
N ARG A 448 -22.47 17.30 -2.23
CA ARG A 448 -21.39 18.26 -2.30
C ARG A 448 -20.50 18.03 -1.08
N ASN A 449 -19.19 18.08 -1.25
CA ASN A 449 -18.28 18.07 -0.12
C ASN A 449 -18.69 19.18 0.85
N PRO A 450 -18.77 18.87 2.16
CA PRO A 450 -19.20 19.85 3.15
C PRO A 450 -18.17 20.98 3.30
N ASN A 451 -18.50 21.96 4.11
CA ASN A 451 -17.48 22.90 4.58
C ASN A 451 -16.53 22.13 5.51
N ILE A 452 -15.29 21.92 5.06
CA ILE A 452 -14.29 21.13 5.76
C ILE A 452 -13.38 22.06 6.54
N LYS A 453 -13.08 21.72 7.79
CA LYS A 453 -12.06 22.42 8.58
C LYS A 453 -10.70 21.81 8.26
N ILE A 454 -9.72 22.66 7.94
CA ILE A 454 -8.34 22.20 7.77
C ILE A 454 -7.77 21.90 9.16
N HIS A 455 -7.19 20.71 9.30
CA HIS A 455 -6.37 20.30 10.42
C HIS A 455 -4.94 20.78 10.14
N THR A 456 -4.65 22.00 10.60
CA THR A 456 -3.32 22.61 10.56
C THR A 456 -2.67 22.67 11.94
N GLU A 457 -3.16 21.90 12.92
CA GLU A 457 -2.60 21.93 14.27
C GLU A 457 -1.21 21.32 14.24
N THR A 458 -0.20 22.16 13.99
CA THR A 458 1.14 21.91 14.49
C THR A 458 1.01 21.74 16.01
N PRO A 459 1.46 20.61 16.57
CA PRO A 459 1.46 20.40 18.01
C PRO A 459 2.23 21.55 18.65
N GLN A 460 1.52 22.37 19.44
CA GLN A 460 2.16 23.47 20.11
C GLN A 460 2.92 22.93 21.31
N PRO A 461 4.22 23.19 21.44
CA PRO A 461 4.96 22.84 22.63
C PRO A 461 4.29 23.51 23.84
N THR A 462 3.82 22.71 24.77
CA THR A 462 3.33 23.23 26.06
C THR A 462 4.53 23.58 26.94
N LEU A 463 4.33 24.48 27.90
CA LEU A 463 5.38 24.89 28.85
C LEU A 463 5.95 23.71 29.65
N ASP A 464 5.14 22.66 29.80
CA ASP A 464 5.49 21.41 30.47
C ASP A 464 6.08 20.34 29.52
N ASN A 465 5.99 20.54 28.20
CA ASN A 465 6.51 19.58 27.20
C ASN A 465 6.95 20.27 25.90
N PRO A 466 8.12 20.94 25.90
CA PRO A 466 8.56 21.80 24.80
C PRO A 466 9.01 21.06 23.52
N LEU A 467 8.97 19.72 23.50
CA LEU A 467 9.44 18.86 22.39
C LEU A 467 8.34 17.96 21.80
N LEU A 468 7.09 18.10 22.23
CA LEU A 468 6.00 17.24 21.74
C LEU A 468 5.65 17.60 20.28
N LEU A 469 5.81 16.64 19.36
CA LEU A 469 5.59 16.81 17.92
C LEU A 469 4.35 16.07 17.37
N SER A 470 3.37 15.69 18.20
CA SER A 470 2.03 15.26 17.72
C SER A 470 0.93 15.51 18.78
N ALA A 471 -0.31 15.79 18.33
CA ALA A 471 -1.45 16.05 19.21
C ALA A 471 -2.18 14.78 19.68
N ASP A 472 -1.88 13.61 19.10
CA ASP A 472 -2.57 12.34 19.37
C ASP A 472 -1.82 11.41 20.37
N GLU A 473 -0.68 11.82 20.93
CA GLU A 473 0.03 11.06 21.97
C GLU A 473 -0.57 11.18 23.39
N ALA A 474 -1.79 11.72 23.51
CA ALA A 474 -2.45 11.87 24.81
C ALA A 474 -3.30 10.65 25.25
N ALA A 475 -3.45 9.61 24.42
CA ALA A 475 -4.14 8.39 24.81
C ALA A 475 -3.45 7.14 24.22
N GLU A 476 -2.80 6.40 25.11
CA GLU A 476 -2.11 5.12 24.92
C GLU A 476 -0.66 5.20 24.37
N ASN A 477 0.27 5.09 25.33
CA ASN A 477 1.70 4.80 25.16
C ASN A 477 2.57 5.89 24.53
N CYS A 478 2.66 7.06 25.17
CA CYS A 478 3.88 7.84 25.10
C CYS A 478 4.52 7.95 26.49
N SER A 479 5.62 7.21 26.67
CA SER A 479 6.53 7.45 27.78
C SER A 479 7.08 8.85 27.61
N ILE A 480 7.06 9.65 28.69
CA ILE A 480 7.84 10.89 28.89
C ILE A 480 9.14 10.80 28.07
N PRO A 481 9.60 11.86 27.34
CA PRO A 481 10.85 11.79 26.59
C PRO A 481 11.92 11.26 27.53
N ALA A 482 12.34 10.03 27.27
CA ALA A 482 13.27 9.35 28.13
C ALA A 482 14.55 10.20 28.17
N PRO A 483 15.25 10.27 29.32
CA PRO A 483 16.61 10.79 29.32
C PRO A 483 17.37 10.08 28.21
N GLU A 484 18.12 10.84 27.39
CA GLU A 484 18.95 10.37 26.27
C GLU A 484 19.03 8.84 26.19
N THR A 485 18.19 8.21 25.36
CA THR A 485 18.18 6.75 25.22
C THR A 485 19.60 6.31 24.90
N THR A 486 20.19 5.53 25.80
CA THR A 486 21.58 5.11 25.63
C THR A 486 21.67 4.16 24.43
N SER A 487 22.82 4.09 23.75
CA SER A 487 23.05 3.14 22.65
C SER A 487 22.64 1.71 23.05
N GLU A 488 22.94 1.32 24.29
CA GLU A 488 22.59 0.01 24.85
C GLU A 488 21.07 -0.22 24.99
N GLN A 489 20.29 0.82 25.31
CA GLN A 489 18.82 0.75 25.36
C GLN A 489 18.21 0.57 23.98
N VAL A 490 18.78 1.24 22.97
CA VAL A 490 18.36 1.10 21.56
C VAL A 490 18.66 -0.31 21.07
N GLU A 491 19.88 -0.81 21.29
CA GLU A 491 20.28 -2.18 20.94
C GLU A 491 19.36 -3.24 21.59
N LEU A 492 19.02 -3.07 22.88
CA LEU A 492 18.09 -3.98 23.55
C LEU A 492 16.67 -3.92 22.97
N ALA A 493 16.19 -2.72 22.62
CA ALA A 493 14.87 -2.55 22.02
C ALA A 493 14.81 -3.21 20.63
N GLU A 494 15.81 -2.98 19.78
CA GLU A 494 15.92 -3.61 18.46
C GLU A 494 16.02 -5.14 18.56
N ALA A 495 16.80 -5.65 19.52
CA ALA A 495 16.90 -7.09 19.76
C ALA A 495 15.55 -7.70 20.17
N ARG A 496 14.80 -7.03 21.06
CA ARG A 496 13.45 -7.46 21.50
C ARG A 496 12.44 -7.44 20.35
N GLU A 497 12.48 -6.41 19.51
CA GLU A 497 11.63 -6.31 18.31
C GLU A 497 11.93 -7.46 17.35
N LYS A 498 13.20 -7.69 17.02
CA LYS A 498 13.64 -8.80 16.17
C LYS A 498 13.23 -10.17 16.72
N LEU A 499 13.32 -10.37 18.04
CA LEU A 499 12.81 -11.60 18.68
C LEU A 499 11.30 -11.76 18.51
N SER A 500 10.54 -10.68 18.65
CA SER A 500 9.09 -10.67 18.42
C SER A 500 8.76 -11.08 16.99
N GLU A 501 9.43 -10.49 15.99
CA GLU A 501 9.27 -10.84 14.57
C GLU A 501 9.57 -12.31 14.28
N MET A 502 10.66 -12.84 14.83
CA MET A 502 11.03 -14.25 14.67
C MET A 502 9.97 -15.20 15.25
N ARG A 503 9.39 -14.87 16.42
CA ARG A 503 8.30 -15.64 17.03
C ARG A 503 7.02 -15.59 16.19
N ILE A 504 6.66 -14.41 15.67
CA ILE A 504 5.53 -14.25 14.75
C ILE A 504 5.74 -15.09 13.49
N ALA A 505 6.93 -15.03 12.89
CA ALA A 505 7.30 -15.80 11.71
C ALA A 505 7.19 -17.31 11.96
N LEU A 506 7.65 -17.79 13.13
CA LEU A 506 7.54 -19.20 13.52
C LEU A 506 6.08 -19.65 13.61
N GLY A 507 5.21 -18.84 14.24
CA GLY A 507 3.77 -19.14 14.34
C GLY A 507 3.05 -19.15 12.98
N ALA A 508 3.44 -18.22 12.10
CA ALA A 508 2.92 -18.12 10.74
C ALA A 508 3.43 -19.24 9.81
N CYS A 509 4.56 -19.88 10.13
CA CYS A 509 5.10 -20.98 9.35
C CYS A 509 4.23 -22.24 9.48
N PRO A 510 3.78 -22.87 8.39
CA PRO A 510 3.05 -24.13 8.43
C PRO A 510 3.90 -25.26 9.06
N ALA A 511 3.34 -26.01 10.01
CA ALA A 511 4.02 -27.12 10.68
C ALA A 511 3.94 -28.43 9.89
N ASN A 512 2.91 -28.58 9.06
CA ASN A 512 2.59 -29.80 8.31
C ASN A 512 3.35 -29.95 6.97
N VAL A 513 4.19 -28.98 6.60
CA VAL A 513 4.96 -29.00 5.35
C VAL A 513 6.39 -29.47 5.63
N GLN A 514 6.76 -30.62 5.08
CA GLN A 514 8.08 -31.27 5.30
C GLN A 514 9.24 -30.41 4.80
N VAL A 515 9.09 -29.76 3.64
CA VAL A 515 10.15 -28.92 3.05
C VAL A 515 10.57 -27.76 3.97
N LEU A 516 9.67 -27.29 4.84
CA LEU A 516 9.93 -26.19 5.77
C LEU A 516 10.55 -26.64 7.10
N GLU A 517 10.64 -27.94 7.37
CA GLU A 517 11.07 -28.47 8.68
C GLU A 517 12.46 -27.98 9.08
N LYS A 518 13.43 -28.11 8.16
CA LYS A 518 14.79 -27.63 8.37
C LYS A 518 14.86 -26.12 8.64
N GLY A 519 14.05 -25.33 7.94
CA GLY A 519 13.96 -23.88 8.14
C GLY A 519 13.37 -23.52 9.51
N ARG A 520 12.31 -24.21 9.93
CA ARG A 520 11.72 -24.05 11.26
C ARG A 520 12.70 -24.39 12.37
N GLU A 521 13.42 -25.51 12.25
CA GLU A 521 14.45 -25.89 13.23
C GLU A 521 15.56 -24.84 13.35
N LYS A 522 16.02 -24.29 12.22
CA LYS A 522 16.99 -23.18 12.21
C LYS A 522 16.42 -21.94 12.91
N LEU A 523 15.17 -21.58 12.63
CA LEU A 523 14.50 -20.44 13.26
C LEU A 523 14.35 -20.63 14.78
N VAL A 524 13.96 -21.81 15.25
CA VAL A 524 13.89 -22.11 16.70
C VAL A 524 15.26 -21.91 17.35
N ARG A 525 16.34 -22.40 16.76
CA ARG A 525 17.70 -22.17 17.27
C ARG A 525 18.11 -20.70 17.25
N ARG A 526 17.71 -19.94 16.22
CA ARG A 526 17.94 -18.48 16.15
C ARG A 526 17.18 -17.74 17.25
N ILE A 527 15.95 -18.16 17.55
CA ILE A 527 15.14 -17.62 18.65
C ILE A 527 15.83 -17.87 19.99
N GLU A 528 16.26 -19.11 20.27
CA GLU A 528 17.00 -19.46 21.50
C GLU A 528 18.29 -18.64 21.63
N HIS A 529 19.01 -18.44 20.52
CA HIS A 529 20.22 -17.61 20.51
C HIS A 529 19.92 -16.13 20.78
N GLN A 530 18.88 -15.57 20.16
CA GLN A 530 18.47 -14.18 20.36
C GLN A 530 17.94 -13.95 21.78
N GLU A 531 17.25 -14.92 22.38
CA GLU A 531 16.82 -14.88 23.78
C GLU A 531 18.01 -14.82 24.73
N ALA A 532 19.06 -15.62 24.48
CA ALA A 532 20.30 -15.57 25.25
C ALA A 532 21.04 -14.23 25.08
N GLU A 533 21.08 -13.68 23.86
CA GLU A 533 21.67 -12.36 23.58
C GLU A 533 20.94 -11.24 24.33
N ILE A 534 19.59 -11.26 24.33
CA ILE A 534 18.77 -10.31 25.10
C ILE A 534 19.03 -10.46 26.60
N GLU A 535 19.13 -11.68 27.12
CA GLU A 535 19.43 -11.92 28.54
C GLU A 535 20.79 -11.33 28.93
N ASP A 536 21.81 -11.47 28.06
CA ASP A 536 23.14 -10.91 28.27
C ASP A 536 23.16 -9.38 28.20
N LEU A 537 22.44 -8.79 27.24
CA LEU A 537 22.24 -7.33 27.15
C LEU A 537 21.54 -6.78 28.40
N GLU A 538 20.48 -7.46 28.87
CA GLU A 538 19.76 -7.08 30.09
C GLU A 538 20.64 -7.18 31.34
N LYS A 539 21.50 -8.20 31.44
CA LYS A 539 22.50 -8.31 32.53
C LYS A 539 23.51 -7.15 32.49
N LYS A 540 24.01 -6.81 31.30
CA LYS A 540 24.93 -5.68 31.11
C LYS A 540 24.29 -4.37 31.56
N MET A 541 23.05 -4.12 31.12
CA MET A 541 22.28 -2.93 31.48
C MET A 541 21.90 -2.89 32.96
N LEU A 542 21.64 -4.04 33.59
CA LEU A 542 21.35 -4.10 35.03
C LEU A 542 22.53 -3.62 35.87
N ALA A 543 23.76 -3.96 35.48
CA ALA A 543 24.95 -3.56 36.21
C ALA A 543 25.44 -2.15 35.88
N SER A 544 25.19 -1.64 34.67
CA SER A 544 25.45 -0.24 34.30
C SER A 544 24.37 0.73 34.81
N GLY A 545 23.25 0.21 35.34
CA GLY A 545 22.12 1.00 35.80
C GLY A 545 21.25 1.57 34.68
N GLY A 546 21.37 1.03 33.46
CA GLY A 546 20.69 1.49 32.25
C GLY A 546 19.28 0.92 32.01
N LEU A 547 18.79 0.00 32.85
CA LEU A 547 17.41 -0.52 32.74
C LEU A 547 16.37 0.51 33.17
N LYS A 548 15.16 0.43 32.59
CA LYS A 548 14.05 1.32 32.96
C LYS A 548 13.63 1.10 34.43
N ALA A 549 13.14 2.16 35.07
CA ALA A 549 12.62 2.08 36.44
C ALA A 549 11.45 1.08 36.51
N GLY A 550 11.60 0.01 37.30
CA GLY A 550 10.67 -1.13 37.36
C GLY A 550 11.31 -2.45 36.95
N GLU A 551 11.82 -2.54 35.71
CA GLU A 551 12.52 -3.75 35.20
C GLU A 551 13.76 -4.09 36.02
N ALA A 552 14.49 -3.07 36.48
CA ALA A 552 15.66 -3.25 37.34
C ALA A 552 15.30 -3.84 38.72
N GLN A 553 14.07 -3.59 39.22
CA GLN A 553 13.64 -4.05 40.54
C GLN A 553 13.21 -5.52 40.50
N ASP A 554 12.39 -5.90 39.51
CA ASP A 554 11.96 -7.30 39.31
C ASP A 554 13.15 -8.25 39.07
N LYS A 555 14.18 -7.77 38.37
CA LYS A 555 15.41 -8.54 38.13
C LYS A 555 16.32 -8.59 39.35
N ARG A 556 16.43 -7.52 40.16
CA ARG A 556 17.20 -7.51 41.42
C ARG A 556 16.56 -8.42 42.47
N GLU A 557 15.23 -8.46 42.56
CA GLU A 557 14.51 -9.32 43.51
C GLU A 557 14.68 -10.82 43.19
N ASN A 558 14.85 -11.16 41.90
CA ASN A 558 15.13 -12.53 41.46
C ASN A 558 16.63 -12.87 41.36
N TRP A 559 17.52 -11.89 41.55
CA TRP A 559 18.96 -12.11 41.50
C TRP A 559 19.45 -12.76 42.80
N LYS A 560 19.80 -14.05 42.72
CA LYS A 560 20.50 -14.75 43.81
C LYS A 560 22.00 -14.55 43.62
N PRO A 561 22.76 -14.13 44.65
CA PRO A 561 24.22 -14.07 44.55
C PRO A 561 24.75 -15.45 44.19
N GLN A 562 25.32 -15.57 42.99
CA GLN A 562 26.01 -16.79 42.59
C GLN A 562 27.29 -16.93 43.43
N LYS A 563 27.65 -18.18 43.75
CA LYS A 563 28.85 -18.53 44.50
C LYS A 563 30.10 -17.94 43.85
N GLU A 564 31.09 -17.62 44.69
CA GLU A 564 32.38 -17.02 44.33
C GLU A 564 32.90 -17.48 42.95
N GLY A 565 33.11 -16.53 42.05
CA GLY A 565 33.67 -16.76 40.73
C GLY A 565 35.19 -16.93 40.77
N PRO A 566 35.81 -17.34 39.65
CA PRO A 566 37.27 -17.37 39.53
C PRO A 566 37.85 -15.99 39.87
N LYS A 567 38.91 -15.97 40.68
CA LYS A 567 39.62 -14.73 41.00
C LYS A 567 40.40 -14.25 39.78
N VAL A 568 40.19 -12.99 39.41
CA VAL A 568 40.85 -12.33 38.28
C VAL A 568 41.60 -11.11 38.78
N GLU A 569 42.70 -10.76 38.11
CA GLU A 569 43.48 -9.59 38.47
C GLU A 569 42.77 -8.31 37.99
N PHE A 570 42.42 -7.43 38.93
CA PHE A 570 41.83 -6.13 38.65
C PHE A 570 42.50 -5.07 39.54
N ALA A 571 43.05 -4.03 38.93
CA ALA A 571 43.75 -2.94 39.61
C ALA A 571 44.86 -3.40 40.59
N GLY A 572 45.57 -4.50 40.27
CA GLY A 572 46.67 -5.04 41.08
C GLY A 572 46.23 -5.92 42.26
N ALA A 573 44.94 -6.26 42.36
CA ALA A 573 44.40 -7.20 43.35
C ALA A 573 43.62 -8.34 42.68
N MET A 574 43.63 -9.52 43.32
CA MET A 574 42.83 -10.66 42.88
C MET A 574 41.39 -10.50 43.37
N VAL A 575 40.50 -10.05 42.48
CA VAL A 575 39.09 -9.79 42.76
C VAL A 575 38.25 -10.91 42.16
N ASP A 576 37.17 -11.28 42.83
CA ASP A 576 36.21 -12.23 42.30
C ASP A 576 35.59 -11.70 41.00
N SER A 577 35.65 -12.48 39.92
CA SER A 577 35.09 -12.07 38.63
C SER A 577 33.58 -11.80 38.67
N GLU A 578 32.82 -12.49 39.52
CA GLU A 578 31.39 -12.21 39.73
C GLU A 578 31.18 -10.89 40.49
N LEU A 579 32.12 -10.52 41.37
CA LEU A 579 32.09 -9.23 42.06
C LEU A 579 32.40 -8.05 41.12
N LEU A 580 33.29 -8.24 40.14
CA LEU A 580 33.53 -7.26 39.08
C LEU A 580 32.31 -7.10 38.15
N LYS A 581 31.67 -8.22 37.78
CA LYS A 581 30.41 -8.19 37.02
C LYS A 581 29.30 -7.47 37.80
N ALA A 582 29.16 -7.75 39.09
CA ALA A 582 28.20 -7.09 39.97
C ALA A 582 28.47 -5.57 40.13
N ALA A 583 29.73 -5.14 39.97
CA ALA A 583 30.13 -3.73 39.98
C ALA A 583 30.04 -3.04 38.61
N GLY A 584 29.49 -3.69 37.58
CA GLY A 584 29.32 -3.11 36.24
C GLY A 584 30.53 -3.23 35.31
N LEU A 585 31.55 -4.00 35.67
CA LEU A 585 32.82 -4.11 34.92
C LEU A 585 32.91 -5.40 34.09
N PHE A 586 31.86 -5.71 33.31
CA PHE A 586 31.75 -6.96 32.55
C PHE A 586 32.88 -7.21 31.55
N ASP A 587 33.21 -6.22 30.73
CA ASP A 587 34.27 -6.37 29.70
C ASP A 587 35.63 -6.62 30.34
N THR A 588 35.87 -6.00 31.50
CA THR A 588 37.10 -6.20 32.26
C THR A 588 37.16 -7.58 32.87
N ALA A 589 36.05 -8.06 33.45
CA ALA A 589 35.95 -9.42 33.99
C ALA A 589 36.13 -10.48 32.88
N LYS A 590 35.51 -10.28 31.71
CA LYS A 590 35.59 -11.19 30.56
C LYS A 590 37.00 -11.24 29.97
N LEU A 591 37.62 -10.10 29.69
CA LEU A 591 39.00 -10.03 29.19
C LEU A 591 40.00 -10.68 30.16
N ALA A 592 39.78 -10.54 31.47
CA ALA A 592 40.65 -11.14 32.48
C ALA A 592 40.44 -12.67 32.60
N LEU A 593 39.21 -13.14 32.44
CA LEU A 593 38.90 -14.59 32.36
C LEU A 593 39.46 -15.23 31.10
N ASP A 594 39.40 -14.55 29.95
CA ASP A 594 39.95 -15.06 28.68
C ASP A 594 41.48 -15.20 28.75
N LYS A 595 42.16 -14.29 29.46
CA LYS A 595 43.60 -14.40 29.75
C LYS A 595 43.95 -15.59 30.65
N LEU A 596 43.05 -16.00 31.55
CA LEU A 596 43.21 -17.20 32.38
C LEU A 596 42.93 -18.49 31.61
N GLY A 597 42.03 -18.45 30.62
CA GLY A 597 41.65 -19.60 29.78
C GLY A 597 42.61 -19.89 28.61
N GLY A 598 43.28 -18.87 28.06
CA GLY A 598 44.18 -19.00 26.92
C GLY A 598 45.56 -19.65 27.19
N GLY A 599 45.84 -20.07 28.43
CA GLY A 599 47.14 -20.58 28.86
C GLY A 599 47.39 -22.09 28.68
N LYS A 600 46.52 -22.82 27.97
CA LYS A 600 46.70 -24.27 27.71
C LYS A 600 46.59 -24.59 26.22
N LEU A 601 47.64 -24.28 25.47
CA LEU A 601 48.02 -24.92 24.22
C LEU A 601 49.41 -24.39 23.87
N ASP A 602 50.43 -25.06 24.41
CA ASP A 602 51.75 -25.26 23.80
C ASP A 602 52.71 -25.77 24.88
N VAL A 603 53.04 -27.06 24.81
CA VAL A 603 54.37 -27.69 24.98
C VAL A 603 54.12 -29.20 25.14
N GLU A 604 54.30 -29.96 24.07
CA GLU A 604 55.03 -31.24 24.02
C GLU A 604 54.85 -31.93 22.65
N SER A 605 55.84 -31.82 21.78
CA SER A 605 56.38 -32.94 20.98
C SER A 605 57.69 -32.51 20.33
N GLY A 606 58.80 -32.99 20.89
CA GLY A 606 60.01 -33.27 20.13
C GLY A 606 59.93 -34.62 19.45
#